data_AF-A0A1Q5MAU2-F1
#
_entry.id   AF-A0A1Q5MAU2-F1
#
_cell.length_a   1.000
_cell.length_b   1.000
_cell.length_c   1.000
_cell.angle_alpha   90.00
_cell.angle_beta   90.00
_cell.angle_gamma   90.00
#
_symmetry.space_group_name_H-M   'P 1'
#
loop_
_entity.id
_entity.type
_entity.pdbx_description
1 polymer ?
#
loop_
_entity_poly.entity_id
_entity_poly.type
_entity_poly.pdbx_seq_one_letter_code
_entity_poly.pdbx_strand_id
1 'polypeptide(L)'
;MIDFSQSSSAEFLQALQAGTSGLWALEAGVWLLEHHGVWLQDPRLRPYVDGGVQEDGTVWAGFDVKRVDAAIDAGALGEWGEDIAVLCFILSLCGDYPISLRYNCENLSKETLGLMSKALFLANGYEEPRSLDG
;
A
#
# COMPACT_ATOMS: atom_id res chain seq x y z
N MET A 1 21.50 0.71 -1.51
CA MET A 1 20.11 1.22 -1.54
C MET A 1 19.68 1.20 -2.99
N ILE A 2 18.59 0.50 -3.30
CA ILE A 2 18.07 0.41 -4.67
C ILE A 2 17.21 1.65 -4.94
N ASP A 3 17.39 2.25 -6.12
CA ASP A 3 16.53 3.32 -6.60
C ASP A 3 15.40 2.72 -7.46
N PHE A 4 14.17 2.81 -6.97
CA PHE A 4 12.98 2.32 -7.67
C PHE A 4 12.36 3.36 -8.62
N SER A 5 12.92 4.57 -8.75
CA SER A 5 12.38 5.63 -9.61
C SER A 5 12.33 5.26 -11.10
N GLN A 6 13.20 4.33 -11.53
CA GLN A 6 13.28 3.83 -12.91
C GLN A 6 12.71 2.41 -13.07
N SER A 7 12.25 1.78 -11.99
CA SER A 7 11.69 0.43 -12.04
C SER A 7 10.28 0.45 -12.65
N SER A 8 9.95 -0.59 -13.41
CA SER A 8 8.58 -0.82 -13.85
C SER A 8 7.66 -1.08 -12.64
N SER A 9 6.36 -0.86 -12.82
CA SER A 9 5.36 -1.20 -11.81
C SER A 9 5.40 -2.69 -11.41
N ALA A 10 5.71 -3.58 -12.36
CA ALA A 10 5.80 -5.01 -12.10
C ALA A 10 7.05 -5.36 -11.25
N GLU A 11 8.21 -4.79 -11.56
CA GLU A 11 9.43 -4.99 -10.77
C GLU A 11 9.28 -4.41 -9.36
N PHE A 12 8.64 -3.24 -9.25
CA PHE A 12 8.37 -2.63 -7.96
C PHE A 12 7.41 -3.46 -7.11
N LEU A 13 6.33 -3.98 -7.72
CA LEU A 13 5.40 -4.87 -7.05
C LEU A 13 6.09 -6.15 -6.54
N GLN A 14 6.94 -6.77 -7.38
CA GLN A 14 7.70 -7.95 -6.97
C GLN A 14 8.63 -7.64 -5.79
N ALA A 15 9.30 -6.49 -5.81
CA ALA A 15 10.15 -6.07 -4.71
C ALA A 15 9.36 -5.82 -3.41
N LEU A 16 8.17 -5.21 -3.50
CA LEU A 16 7.28 -5.03 -2.36
C LEU A 16 6.81 -6.38 -1.81
N GLN A 17 6.36 -7.30 -2.67
CA GLN A 17 5.96 -8.66 -2.28
C GLN A 17 7.09 -9.40 -1.56
N ALA A 18 8.33 -9.27 -2.05
CA ALA A 18 9.50 -9.85 -1.40
C ALA A 18 9.81 -9.20 -0.04
N GLY A 19 9.59 -7.89 0.10
CA GLY A 19 9.81 -7.16 1.36
C GLY A 19 8.76 -7.44 2.43
N THR A 20 7.56 -7.87 2.04
CA THR A 20 6.44 -8.12 2.95
C THR A 20 6.15 -9.59 3.22
N SER A 21 6.87 -10.50 2.56
CA SER A 21 6.58 -11.94 2.61
C SER A 21 6.56 -12.51 4.03
N GLY A 22 5.52 -13.29 4.34
CA GLY A 22 5.30 -13.93 5.64
C GLY A 22 4.65 -13.05 6.70
N LEU A 23 4.28 -11.81 6.36
CA LEU A 23 3.64 -10.86 7.27
C LEU A 23 2.26 -10.48 6.72
N TRP A 24 1.22 -11.21 7.14
CA TRP A 24 -0.15 -11.11 6.56
C TRP A 24 -0.67 -9.68 6.41
N ALA A 25 -0.45 -8.82 7.41
CA ALA A 25 -0.89 -7.44 7.36
C ALA A 25 -0.16 -6.62 6.27
N LEU A 26 1.14 -6.84 6.09
CA LEU A 26 1.93 -6.19 5.05
C LEU A 26 1.61 -6.73 3.67
N GLU A 27 1.45 -8.06 3.54
CA GLU A 27 1.02 -8.71 2.30
C GLU A 27 -0.34 -8.20 1.85
N ALA A 28 -1.28 -8.00 2.79
CA ALA A 28 -2.58 -7.39 2.50
C ALA A 28 -2.48 -5.93 2.05
N GLY A 29 -1.54 -5.16 2.61
CA GLY A 29 -1.24 -3.81 2.14
C GLY A 29 -0.73 -3.78 0.70
N VAL A 30 0.18 -4.71 0.35
CA VAL A 30 0.70 -4.86 -1.02
C VAL A 30 -0.39 -5.35 -1.97
N TRP A 31 -1.24 -6.29 -1.54
CA TRP A 31 -2.41 -6.74 -2.29
C TRP A 31 -3.35 -5.57 -2.62
N LEU A 32 -3.66 -4.71 -1.63
CA LEU A 32 -4.52 -3.55 -1.85
C LEU A 32 -3.88 -2.55 -2.82
N LEU A 33 -2.56 -2.33 -2.70
CA LEU A 33 -1.82 -1.46 -3.60
C LEU A 33 -1.82 -1.96 -5.05
N GLU A 34 -1.68 -3.29 -5.24
CA GLU A 34 -1.77 -3.94 -6.55
C GLU A 34 -3.16 -3.78 -7.17
N HIS A 35 -4.22 -4.07 -6.41
CA HIS A 35 -5.59 -4.12 -6.92
C HIS A 35 -6.22 -2.75 -7.11
N HIS A 36 -5.84 -1.76 -6.29
CA HIS A 36 -6.22 -0.36 -6.53
C HIS A 36 -5.36 0.27 -7.64
N GLY A 37 -4.09 -0.12 -7.77
CA GLY A 37 -3.24 0.15 -8.92
C GLY A 37 -2.66 1.57 -9.04
N VAL A 38 -3.30 2.59 -8.47
CA VAL A 38 -2.87 4.00 -8.61
C VAL A 38 -1.44 4.23 -8.14
N TRP A 39 -1.15 3.90 -6.88
CA TRP A 39 0.15 4.18 -6.26
C TRP A 39 1.31 3.34 -6.81
N LEU A 40 1.01 2.17 -7.39
CA LEU A 40 2.03 1.35 -8.03
C LEU A 40 2.59 2.05 -9.27
N GLN A 41 1.76 2.81 -9.98
CA GLN A 41 2.15 3.53 -11.20
C GLN A 41 2.59 4.97 -10.92
N ASP A 42 2.27 5.50 -9.74
CA ASP A 42 2.57 6.89 -9.40
C ASP A 42 4.05 7.08 -9.01
N PRO A 43 4.82 7.88 -9.78
CA PRO A 43 6.23 8.13 -9.47
C PRO A 43 6.43 8.92 -8.16
N ARG A 44 5.40 9.64 -7.68
CA ARG A 44 5.49 10.46 -6.46
C ARG A 44 5.68 9.63 -5.20
N LEU A 45 5.28 8.36 -5.19
CA LEU A 45 5.48 7.47 -4.04
C LEU A 45 6.91 6.93 -3.95
N ARG A 46 7.61 6.80 -5.08
CA ARG A 46 8.91 6.12 -5.18
C ARG A 46 10.01 6.69 -4.28
N PRO A 47 10.11 8.02 -4.05
CA PRO A 47 11.09 8.57 -3.13
C PRO A 47 10.94 8.11 -1.67
N TYR A 48 9.77 7.59 -1.28
CA TYR A 48 9.44 7.17 0.08
C TYR A 48 9.52 5.66 0.30
N VAL A 49 10.13 4.96 -0.67
CA VAL A 49 10.39 3.53 -0.65
C VAL A 49 11.86 3.32 -0.38
N ASP A 50 12.16 2.46 0.58
CA ASP A 50 13.51 1.91 0.77
C ASP A 50 13.59 0.52 0.15
N GLY A 51 14.81 0.09 -0.18
CA GLY A 51 15.04 -1.28 -0.57
C GLY A 51 16.49 -1.67 -0.72
N GLY A 52 16.68 -2.97 -0.91
CA GLY A 52 17.97 -3.61 -0.92
C GLY A 52 17.93 -4.98 -1.57
N VAL A 53 19.01 -5.72 -1.41
CA VAL A 53 19.18 -7.07 -1.92
C VAL A 53 19.41 -7.98 -0.72
N GLN A 54 18.66 -9.08 -0.63
CA GLN A 54 18.88 -10.13 0.36
C GLN A 54 20.14 -10.95 0.01
N GLU A 55 20.58 -11.84 0.91
CA GLU A 55 21.78 -12.66 0.69
C GLU A 55 21.67 -13.61 -0.53
N ASP A 56 20.45 -14.03 -0.86
CA ASP A 56 20.14 -14.91 -1.99
C ASP A 56 20.02 -14.16 -3.33
N GLY A 57 20.18 -12.84 -3.33
CA GLY A 57 20.05 -11.98 -4.52
C GLY A 57 18.64 -11.42 -4.73
N THR A 58 17.66 -11.75 -3.88
CA THR A 58 16.28 -11.24 -4.00
C THR A 58 16.24 -9.74 -3.70
N VAL A 59 15.69 -8.97 -4.64
CA VAL A 59 15.43 -7.53 -4.45
C VAL A 59 14.17 -7.36 -3.60
N TRP A 60 14.25 -6.51 -2.57
CA TRP A 60 13.12 -6.16 -1.73
C TRP A 60 12.90 -4.64 -1.67
N ALA A 61 11.65 -4.25 -1.42
CA ALA A 61 11.22 -2.89 -1.20
C ALA A 61 10.28 -2.80 0.01
N GLY A 62 10.26 -1.65 0.68
CA GLY A 62 9.34 -1.36 1.77
C GLY A 62 9.12 0.15 1.92
N PHE A 63 7.95 0.54 2.45
CA PHE A 63 7.66 1.95 2.71
C PHE A 63 8.36 2.42 3.99
N ASP A 64 9.02 3.57 3.92
CA ASP A 64 9.30 4.32 5.13
C ASP A 64 8.01 5.04 5.54
N VAL A 65 7.22 4.39 6.40
CA VAL A 65 5.90 4.86 6.84
C VAL A 65 5.96 6.31 7.35
N LYS A 66 7.03 6.70 8.06
CA LYS A 66 7.17 8.06 8.60
C LYS A 66 7.41 9.08 7.50
N ARG A 67 8.19 8.72 6.48
CA ARG A 67 8.44 9.61 5.33
C ARG A 67 7.19 9.74 4.45
N VAL A 68 6.43 8.66 4.27
CA VAL A 68 5.15 8.71 3.56
C VAL A 68 4.14 9.57 4.33
N ASP A 69 4.01 9.39 5.65
CA ASP A 69 3.14 10.19 6.52
C ASP A 69 3.45 11.70 6.40
N ALA A 70 4.73 12.06 6.58
CA ALA A 70 5.17 13.44 6.43
C ALA A 70 4.91 14.01 5.01
N ALA A 71 4.96 13.16 3.97
CA ALA A 71 4.66 13.57 2.60
C ALA A 71 3.17 13.81 2.36
N ILE A 72 2.29 13.04 3.02
CA ILE A 72 0.84 13.26 3.01
C ILE A 72 0.52 14.58 3.70
N ASP A 73 1.04 14.80 4.92
CA ASP A 73 0.83 16.03 5.69
C ASP A 73 1.33 17.28 4.95
N ALA A 74 2.44 17.15 4.22
CA ALA A 74 3.00 18.23 3.41
C ALA A 74 2.27 18.45 2.07
N GLY A 75 1.30 17.59 1.70
CA GLY A 75 0.61 17.63 0.42
C GLY A 75 1.48 17.24 -0.78
N ALA A 76 2.65 16.62 -0.54
CA ALA A 76 3.60 16.24 -1.60
C ALA A 76 3.07 15.10 -2.50
N LEU A 77 2.09 14.34 -2.00
CA LEU A 77 1.40 13.28 -2.73
C LEU A 77 0.12 13.75 -3.43
N GLY A 78 -0.17 15.07 -3.41
CA GLY A 78 -1.32 15.68 -4.05
C GLY A 78 -2.43 16.07 -3.07
N GLU A 79 -3.56 16.51 -3.62
CA GLU A 79 -4.75 16.84 -2.83
C GLU A 79 -5.37 15.59 -2.21
N TRP A 80 -6.03 15.77 -1.08
CA TRP A 80 -6.72 14.68 -0.39
C TRP A 80 -7.86 14.13 -1.27
N GLY A 81 -7.84 12.81 -1.51
CA GLY A 81 -8.82 12.09 -2.30
C GLY A 81 -8.81 10.60 -1.99
N GLU A 82 -9.53 9.81 -2.79
CA GLU A 82 -9.65 8.35 -2.64
C GLU A 82 -8.28 7.66 -2.60
N ASP A 83 -7.38 8.04 -3.50
CA ASP A 83 -6.03 7.46 -3.57
C ASP A 83 -5.26 7.66 -2.26
N ILE A 84 -5.29 8.87 -1.70
CA ILE A 84 -4.62 9.18 -0.42
C ILE A 84 -5.25 8.38 0.72
N ALA A 85 -6.59 8.27 0.76
CA ALA A 85 -7.28 7.47 1.75
C ALA A 85 -6.87 5.98 1.69
N VAL A 86 -6.71 5.43 0.48
CA VAL A 86 -6.20 4.07 0.26
C VAL A 86 -4.76 3.94 0.76
N LEU A 87 -3.89 4.90 0.46
CA LEU A 87 -2.51 4.89 0.95
C LEU A 87 -2.45 4.92 2.49
N CYS A 88 -3.21 5.80 3.12
CA CYS A 88 -3.34 5.86 4.59
C CYS A 88 -3.79 4.52 5.18
N PHE A 89 -4.72 3.83 4.51
CA PHE A 89 -5.16 2.50 4.93
C PHE A 89 -4.06 1.46 4.81
N ILE A 90 -3.31 1.43 3.71
CA ILE A 90 -2.14 0.57 3.54
C ILE A 90 -1.11 0.82 4.65
N LEU A 91 -0.80 2.09 4.94
CA LEU A 91 0.15 2.45 6.01
C LEU A 91 -0.33 1.98 7.39
N SER A 92 -1.64 1.97 7.64
CA SER A 92 -2.23 1.47 8.88
C SER A 92 -2.16 -0.05 9.01
N LEU A 93 -2.26 -0.78 7.90
CA LEU A 93 -1.95 -2.22 7.90
C LEU A 93 -0.47 -2.47 8.19
N CYS A 94 0.40 -1.53 7.81
CA CYS A 94 1.84 -1.62 8.02
C CYS A 94 2.34 -1.19 9.41
N GLY A 95 1.49 -0.58 10.24
CA GLY A 95 1.89 -0.10 11.57
C GLY A 95 0.92 0.91 12.18
N ASP A 96 1.42 1.74 13.09
CA ASP A 96 0.59 2.65 13.90
C ASP A 96 0.12 3.92 13.14
N TYR A 97 -0.25 3.81 11.87
CA TYR A 97 -0.84 4.95 11.14
C TYR A 97 -2.32 5.10 11.53
N PRO A 98 -2.72 6.23 12.15
CA PRO A 98 -4.10 6.41 12.58
C PRO A 98 -5.01 6.73 11.38
N ILE A 99 -6.05 5.91 11.18
CA ILE A 99 -7.09 6.17 10.17
C ILE A 99 -8.24 6.96 10.80
N SER A 100 -8.52 8.16 10.29
CA SER A 100 -9.79 8.82 10.56
C SER A 100 -10.89 8.23 9.67
N LEU A 101 -11.74 7.36 10.22
CA LEU A 101 -12.84 6.75 9.46
C LEU A 101 -13.82 7.79 8.90
N ARG A 102 -14.02 8.92 9.59
CA ARG A 102 -14.88 10.01 9.11
C ARG A 102 -14.38 10.58 7.78
N TYR A 103 -13.11 11.01 7.75
CA TYR A 103 -12.54 11.66 6.57
C TYR A 103 -12.18 10.68 5.46
N ASN A 104 -11.80 9.45 5.83
CA ASN A 104 -11.44 8.42 4.87
C ASN A 104 -12.68 7.83 4.23
N CYS A 105 -13.73 7.46 4.98
CA CYS A 105 -14.89 6.76 4.39
C CYS A 105 -15.87 7.66 3.62
N GLU A 106 -15.89 8.97 3.86
CA GLU A 106 -16.81 9.89 3.14
C GLU A 106 -16.47 10.04 1.65
N ASN A 107 -15.24 9.71 1.24
CA ASN A 107 -14.74 9.93 -0.12
C ASN A 107 -14.35 8.63 -0.86
N LEU A 108 -14.81 7.47 -0.37
CA LEU A 108 -14.52 6.19 -1.02
C LEU A 108 -15.66 5.75 -1.93
N SER A 109 -15.31 5.35 -3.13
CA SER A 109 -16.15 4.56 -4.01
C SER A 109 -16.52 3.23 -3.36
N LYS A 110 -17.66 2.67 -3.77
CA LYS A 110 -18.10 1.33 -3.33
C LYS A 110 -17.07 0.26 -3.67
N GLU A 111 -16.40 0.40 -4.82
CA GLU A 111 -15.37 -0.51 -5.29
C GLU A 111 -14.15 -0.50 -4.36
N THR A 112 -13.61 0.68 -4.08
CA THR A 112 -12.45 0.84 -3.19
C THR A 112 -12.76 0.41 -1.76
N LEU A 113 -13.97 0.70 -1.25
CA LEU A 113 -14.41 0.18 0.04
C LEU A 113 -14.44 -1.36 0.06
N GLY A 114 -14.84 -1.99 -1.05
CA GLY A 114 -14.80 -3.44 -1.22
C GLY A 114 -13.37 -4.00 -1.18
N LEU A 115 -12.43 -3.36 -1.87
CA LEU A 115 -11.02 -3.72 -1.83
C LEU A 115 -10.42 -3.58 -0.43
N MET A 116 -10.65 -2.46 0.25
CA MET A 116 -10.16 -2.24 1.62
C MET A 116 -10.73 -3.27 2.60
N SER A 117 -12.01 -3.61 2.45
CA SER A 117 -12.64 -4.65 3.25
C SER A 117 -11.96 -6.00 3.04
N LYS A 118 -11.70 -6.39 1.78
CA LYS A 118 -10.96 -7.63 1.45
C LYS A 118 -9.54 -7.63 2.03
N ALA A 119 -8.81 -6.51 1.89
CA ALA A 119 -7.48 -6.36 2.47
C ALA A 119 -7.50 -6.56 3.99
N LEU A 120 -8.52 -6.09 4.70
CA LEU A 120 -8.65 -6.33 6.14
C LEU A 120 -8.86 -7.81 6.48
N PHE A 121 -9.62 -8.56 5.68
CA PHE A 121 -9.75 -10.01 5.84
C PHE A 121 -8.40 -10.72 5.63
N LEU A 122 -7.69 -10.37 4.56
CA LEU A 122 -6.37 -10.93 4.26
C LEU A 122 -5.35 -10.62 5.37
N ALA A 123 -5.39 -9.41 5.93
CA ALA A 123 -4.50 -8.99 7.03
C ALA A 123 -4.68 -9.85 8.29
N ASN A 124 -5.84 -10.48 8.47
CA ASN A 124 -6.13 -11.40 9.57
C ASN A 124 -5.86 -12.88 9.22
N GLY A 125 -5.28 -13.16 8.05
CA GLY A 125 -4.99 -14.52 7.59
C GLY A 125 -6.19 -15.29 7.04
N TYR A 126 -7.31 -14.60 6.77
CA TYR A 126 -8.44 -15.21 6.08
C TYR A 126 -8.21 -15.22 4.56
N GLU A 127 -8.83 -16.17 3.86
CA GLU A 127 -8.90 -16.15 2.40
C GLU A 127 -9.76 -14.98 1.90
N GLU A 128 -9.59 -14.61 0.63
CA GLU A 128 -10.39 -13.58 0.00
C GLU A 128 -11.89 -13.94 0.13
N PRO A 129 -12.71 -13.07 0.73
CA PRO A 129 -14.14 -13.34 0.85
C PRO A 129 -14.75 -13.41 -0.56
N ARG A 130 -15.43 -14.52 -0.85
CA ARG A 130 -16.25 -14.67 -2.06
C ARG A 130 -17.19 -13.47 -2.16
N SER A 131 -17.35 -12.92 -3.37
CA SER A 131 -18.15 -11.74 -3.66
C SER A 131 -19.40 -11.69 -2.80
N LEU A 132 -19.62 -10.57 -2.09
CA LEU A 132 -20.92 -10.26 -1.50
C LEU A 132 -21.86 -9.86 -2.64
N ASP A 133 -22.20 -10.81 -3.49
CA ASP A 133 -23.26 -10.68 -4.49
C ASP A 133 -24.59 -10.70 -3.73
N GLY A 134 -24.96 -9.54 -3.20
CA GLY A 134 -26.27 -9.24 -2.62
C GLY A 134 -27.14 -8.47 -3.60
#